data_AF-A0A6M3IPF0-F1
#
_entry.id   AF-A0A6M3IPF0-F1
#
_cell.length_a   1.000
_cell.length_b   1.000
_cell.length_c   1.000
_cell.angle_alpha   90.00
_cell.angle_beta   90.00
_cell.angle_gamma   90.00
#
_symmetry.space_group_name_H-M   'P 1'
#
loop_
_entity.id
_entity.type
_entity.pdbx_description
1 polymer ?
#
loop_
_entity_poly.entity_id
_entity_poly.type
_entity_poly.pdbx_seq_one_letter_code
_entity_poly.pdbx_strand_id
1 'polypeptide(L)'
;MARKSPNWLSTLHTYVEETESPRHFWFWAGLFCIGASAQRKVWLPFGLETIYPNLFVMFVAKPGEYRKAAPVSFAKRILTDAQKAVFADSPTRRSILKFLDELSRTQTFYLNGKPKSHCSASLISKELSSFFAIDPKSLVELLTDLYDPHDEWEYKTSEKGTDKLYGNCLGSLFATTPEWISLNLPEGAIGGGFTSRFVLLSADARYKSVPIPPQPDESLYASLLSDLHHIGMLQGEFIWEPGGKQLYETWYETLPQKIKDTRDERLHGYIARIHAIMLKTAMCLRLSYSDDLILGEKEVGSAIRLVESVLANASTALSAQGRNPSGLDMEKVMVQLRTFKKIPFKDLMRINYRNTSKMQLDEILAGIEAMGHCQVETDTYTLERTIIWLGGADGKGGVRR
;
A
#
# COMPACT_ATOMS: atom_id res chain seq x y z
N MET A 1 5.00 -30.94 1.12
CA MET A 1 3.78 -31.05 1.96
C MET A 1 2.59 -30.84 1.04
N ALA A 2 1.39 -31.29 1.40
CA ALA A 2 0.19 -30.94 0.64
C ALA A 2 -0.46 -29.70 1.26
N ARG A 3 -1.16 -28.91 0.45
CA ARG A 3 -1.96 -27.77 0.91
C ARG A 3 -3.07 -28.25 1.85
N LYS A 4 -3.26 -27.57 2.98
CA LYS A 4 -4.29 -27.84 3.99
C LYS A 4 -5.57 -27.05 3.76
N SER A 5 -5.47 -25.85 3.19
CA SER A 5 -6.63 -24.99 2.94
C SER A 5 -7.04 -24.97 1.47
N PRO A 6 -8.33 -25.01 1.10
CA PRO A 6 -8.76 -24.85 -0.29
C PRO A 6 -8.34 -23.51 -0.90
N ASN A 7 -8.37 -22.43 -0.10
CA ASN A 7 -7.88 -21.12 -0.47
C ASN A 7 -7.32 -20.41 0.77
N TRP A 8 -6.06 -20.00 0.69
CA TRP A 8 -5.31 -19.40 1.78
C TRP A 8 -5.90 -18.05 2.21
N LEU A 9 -6.28 -17.19 1.26
CA LEU A 9 -6.86 -15.87 1.56
C LEU A 9 -8.23 -15.97 2.22
N SER A 10 -9.04 -16.95 1.79
CA SER A 10 -10.35 -17.22 2.42
C SER A 10 -10.18 -17.72 3.84
N THR A 11 -9.19 -18.58 4.07
CA THR A 11 -8.85 -19.11 5.40
C THR A 11 -8.32 -18.01 6.32
N LEU A 12 -7.49 -17.10 5.79
CA LEU A 12 -7.04 -15.92 6.51
C LEU A 12 -8.25 -15.06 6.92
N HIS A 13 -9.20 -14.85 6.01
CA HIS A 13 -10.41 -14.08 6.30
C HIS A 13 -11.21 -14.68 7.47
N THR A 14 -11.33 -16.00 7.54
CA THR A 14 -11.95 -16.69 8.68
C THR A 14 -11.13 -16.54 9.95
N TYR A 15 -9.80 -16.70 9.88
CA TYR A 15 -8.91 -16.57 11.03
C TYR A 15 -8.97 -15.17 11.68
N VAL A 16 -9.17 -14.13 10.88
CA VAL A 16 -9.21 -12.72 11.34
C VAL A 16 -10.61 -12.16 11.47
N GLU A 17 -11.64 -13.02 11.41
CA GLU A 17 -13.05 -12.62 11.48
C GLU A 17 -13.32 -11.74 12.70
N GLU A 18 -12.86 -12.16 13.87
CA GLU A 18 -13.04 -11.46 15.15
C GLU A 18 -11.96 -10.40 15.41
N THR A 19 -11.67 -9.57 14.40
CA THR A 19 -10.76 -8.42 14.51
C THR A 19 -11.38 -7.12 14.01
N GLU A 20 -10.87 -5.97 14.47
CA GLU A 20 -11.41 -4.66 14.09
C GLU A 20 -10.79 -4.06 12.81
N SER A 21 -9.67 -4.60 12.33
CA SER A 21 -8.94 -4.01 11.20
C SER A 21 -9.72 -4.20 9.89
N PRO A 22 -9.73 -3.20 8.99
CA PRO A 22 -10.40 -3.29 7.70
C PRO A 22 -10.02 -4.55 6.91
N ARG A 23 -11.00 -5.15 6.24
CA ARG A 23 -10.81 -6.40 5.49
C ARG A 23 -9.79 -6.29 4.37
N HIS A 24 -9.73 -5.15 3.69
CA HIS A 24 -8.75 -4.94 2.63
C HIS A 24 -7.30 -4.88 3.15
N PHE A 25 -7.06 -4.41 4.38
CA PHE A 25 -5.72 -4.49 4.98
C PHE A 25 -5.31 -5.93 5.22
N TRP A 26 -6.20 -6.76 5.79
CA TRP A 26 -5.94 -8.19 5.95
C TRP A 26 -5.71 -8.91 4.62
N PHE A 27 -6.55 -8.62 3.61
CA PHE A 27 -6.45 -9.22 2.29
C PHE A 27 -5.10 -8.92 1.61
N TRP A 28 -4.68 -7.66 1.60
CA TRP A 28 -3.41 -7.26 1.00
C TRP A 28 -2.18 -7.68 1.82
N ALA A 29 -2.27 -7.71 3.16
CA ALA A 29 -1.25 -8.35 3.99
C ALA A 29 -1.12 -9.85 3.65
N GLY A 30 -2.24 -10.50 3.36
CA GLY A 30 -2.28 -11.88 2.91
C GLY A 30 -1.61 -12.12 1.57
N LEU A 31 -1.95 -11.33 0.55
CA LEU A 31 -1.29 -11.37 -0.75
C LEU A 31 0.22 -11.14 -0.63
N PHE A 32 0.61 -10.17 0.22
CA PHE A 32 2.01 -9.92 0.53
C PHE A 32 2.70 -11.17 1.12
N CYS A 33 2.08 -11.87 2.07
CA CYS A 33 2.65 -13.10 2.66
C CYS A 33 2.81 -14.22 1.63
N ILE A 34 1.86 -14.36 0.70
CA ILE A 34 1.94 -15.34 -0.39
C ILE A 34 3.13 -15.04 -1.30
N GLY A 35 3.25 -13.80 -1.78
CA GLY A 35 4.36 -13.37 -2.63
C GLY A 35 5.72 -13.49 -1.94
N ALA A 36 5.80 -13.07 -0.68
CA ALA A 36 7.00 -13.22 0.16
C ALA A 36 7.41 -14.68 0.37
N SER A 37 6.43 -15.59 0.47
CA SER A 37 6.69 -17.02 0.63
C SER A 37 7.16 -17.69 -0.64
N ALA A 38 6.61 -17.27 -1.79
CA ALA A 38 6.96 -17.74 -3.13
C ALA A 38 8.36 -17.27 -3.58
N GLN A 39 8.83 -16.12 -3.07
CA GLN A 39 10.19 -15.61 -3.33
C GLN A 39 10.48 -15.46 -4.84
N ARG A 40 11.76 -15.54 -5.25
CA ARG A 40 12.19 -15.52 -6.66
C ARG A 40 11.99 -16.87 -7.37
N LYS A 41 11.24 -17.81 -6.79
CA LYS A 41 11.15 -19.21 -7.27
C LYS A 41 10.07 -19.43 -8.32
N VAL A 42 9.09 -18.53 -8.38
CA VAL A 42 8.07 -18.52 -9.43
C VAL A 42 8.07 -17.17 -10.12
N TRP A 43 7.90 -17.15 -11.43
CA TRP A 43 8.05 -15.93 -12.22
C TRP A 43 7.21 -15.94 -13.49
N LEU A 44 6.86 -14.76 -14.00
CA LEU A 44 6.19 -14.57 -15.28
C LEU A 44 7.19 -13.99 -16.30
N PRO A 45 7.50 -14.70 -17.39
CA PRO A 45 8.26 -14.13 -18.50
C PRO A 45 7.51 -12.93 -19.11
N PHE A 46 8.20 -11.80 -19.26
CA PHE A 46 7.57 -10.55 -19.72
C PHE A 46 8.50 -9.78 -20.68
N GLY A 47 8.69 -10.33 -21.88
CA GLY A 47 9.58 -9.76 -22.89
C GLY A 47 11.05 -9.90 -22.48
N LEU A 48 11.77 -8.78 -22.40
CA LEU A 48 13.15 -8.74 -21.89
C LEU A 48 13.24 -8.79 -20.37
N GLU A 49 12.11 -8.63 -19.69
CA GLU A 49 12.02 -8.58 -18.24
C GLU A 49 11.32 -9.82 -17.70
N THR A 50 11.35 -9.96 -16.37
CA THR A 50 10.68 -11.02 -15.64
C THR A 50 9.98 -10.46 -14.43
N ILE A 51 8.71 -10.83 -14.25
CA ILE A 51 7.88 -10.37 -13.14
C ILE A 51 7.81 -11.45 -12.07
N TYR A 52 8.08 -11.06 -10.82
CA TYR A 52 8.01 -11.92 -9.64
C TYR A 52 6.88 -11.47 -8.73
N PRO A 53 6.30 -12.35 -7.89
CA PRO A 53 5.12 -12.02 -7.08
C PRO A 53 5.44 -11.11 -5.87
N ASN A 54 6.54 -10.35 -5.90
CA ASN A 54 6.98 -9.49 -4.80
C ASN A 54 6.17 -8.20 -4.73
N LEU A 55 5.41 -8.02 -3.65
CA LEU A 55 4.54 -6.86 -3.46
C LEU A 55 5.15 -5.82 -2.52
N PHE A 56 4.91 -4.55 -2.84
CA PHE A 56 5.14 -3.39 -2.00
C PHE A 56 3.79 -2.87 -1.58
N VAL A 57 3.46 -2.92 -0.28
CA VAL A 57 2.14 -2.60 0.26
C VAL A 57 2.31 -1.57 1.37
N MET A 58 1.50 -0.51 1.35
CA MET A 58 1.53 0.54 2.35
C MET A 58 0.13 0.85 2.86
N PHE A 59 -0.10 0.61 4.15
CA PHE A 59 -1.32 1.00 4.84
C PHE A 59 -1.18 2.42 5.37
N VAL A 60 -2.09 3.30 4.94
CA VAL A 60 -2.08 4.72 5.27
C VAL A 60 -3.34 5.05 6.06
N ALA A 61 -3.18 5.35 7.35
CA ALA A 61 -4.27 5.82 8.21
C ALA A 61 -3.72 6.65 9.35
N LYS A 62 -4.57 7.47 9.99
CA LYS A 62 -4.16 8.24 11.19
C LYS A 62 -3.70 7.32 12.33
N PRO A 63 -2.83 7.80 13.25
CA PRO A 63 -2.43 7.04 14.44
C PRO A 63 -3.63 6.59 15.26
N GLY A 64 -3.60 5.37 15.80
CA GLY A 64 -4.70 4.83 16.61
C GLY A 64 -5.98 4.46 15.84
N GLU A 65 -6.13 4.89 14.58
CA GLU A 65 -7.29 4.58 13.74
C GLU A 65 -7.12 3.25 12.98
N TYR A 66 -8.26 2.59 12.75
CA TYR A 66 -8.48 1.40 11.90
C TYR A 66 -7.57 0.17 12.16
N ARG A 67 -6.83 0.14 13.28
CA ARG A 67 -5.99 -1.00 13.69
C ARG A 67 -5.02 -1.52 12.61
N LYS A 68 -4.50 -0.63 11.75
CA LYS A 68 -3.58 -0.99 10.65
C LYS A 68 -2.34 -1.80 11.05
N ALA A 69 -1.91 -1.71 12.31
CA ALA A 69 -0.76 -2.44 12.82
C ALA A 69 -1.01 -3.94 12.98
N ALA A 70 -2.27 -4.39 13.17
CA ALA A 70 -2.58 -5.80 13.40
C ALA A 70 -2.25 -6.69 12.18
N PRO A 71 -2.69 -6.36 10.94
CA PRO A 71 -2.29 -7.13 9.76
C PRO A 71 -0.77 -7.14 9.50
N VAL A 72 -0.08 -6.03 9.75
CA VAL A 72 1.39 -5.94 9.64
C VAL A 72 2.09 -6.84 10.67
N SER A 73 1.57 -6.88 11.90
CA SER A 73 2.08 -7.75 12.98
C SER A 73 1.91 -9.23 12.63
N PHE A 74 0.74 -9.59 12.10
CA PHE A 74 0.45 -10.94 11.66
C PHE A 74 1.40 -11.36 10.54
N ALA A 75 1.58 -10.53 9.51
CA ALA A 75 2.48 -10.81 8.40
C ALA A 75 3.93 -11.04 8.87
N LYS A 76 4.43 -10.17 9.77
CA LYS A 76 5.76 -10.34 10.39
C LYS A 76 5.87 -11.70 11.09
N ARG A 77 4.91 -12.02 11.97
CA ARG A 77 4.90 -13.26 12.73
C ARG A 77 4.85 -14.49 11.82
N ILE A 78 3.84 -14.58 10.95
CA ILE A 78 3.64 -15.79 10.13
C ILE A 78 4.77 -16.02 9.12
N LEU A 79 5.40 -14.96 8.60
CA LEU A 79 6.56 -15.11 7.72
C LEU A 79 7.81 -15.55 8.48
N THR A 80 8.02 -15.03 9.70
CA THR A 80 9.10 -15.51 10.58
C THR A 80 8.88 -16.97 10.96
N ASP A 81 7.66 -17.35 11.36
CA ASP A 81 7.31 -18.73 11.70
C ASP A 81 7.44 -19.65 10.47
N ALA A 82 7.16 -19.14 9.26
CA ALA A 82 7.40 -19.82 7.98
C ALA A 82 8.87 -19.85 7.54
N GLN A 83 9.80 -19.40 8.40
CA GLN A 83 11.24 -19.32 8.15
C GLN A 83 11.60 -18.51 6.90
N LYS A 84 10.82 -17.46 6.61
CA LYS A 84 11.12 -16.51 5.54
C LYS A 84 11.97 -15.37 6.08
N ALA A 85 12.85 -14.85 5.22
CA ALA A 85 13.73 -13.75 5.58
C ALA A 85 12.91 -12.46 5.77
N VAL A 86 12.77 -12.03 7.03
CA VAL A 86 12.11 -10.78 7.41
C VAL A 86 13.16 -9.86 8.00
N PHE A 87 13.33 -8.69 7.40
CA PHE A 87 14.14 -7.64 8.00
C PHE A 87 13.27 -6.77 8.91
N ALA A 88 13.77 -6.51 10.11
CA ALA A 88 13.12 -5.70 11.11
C ALA A 88 14.04 -4.58 11.60
N ASP A 89 13.42 -3.48 12.00
CA ASP A 89 13.96 -2.40 12.84
C ASP A 89 14.95 -1.44 12.16
N SER A 90 14.78 -0.14 12.47
CA SER A 90 15.45 1.06 11.95
C SER A 90 16.71 0.83 11.10
N PRO A 91 16.55 0.46 9.81
CA PRO A 91 17.69 0.17 8.97
C PRO A 91 18.49 1.39 8.58
N THR A 92 19.77 1.14 8.32
CA THR A 92 20.56 1.93 7.38
C THR A 92 20.61 1.21 6.03
N ARG A 93 20.86 1.94 4.93
CA ARG A 93 21.12 1.35 3.59
C ARG A 93 22.13 0.20 3.68
N ARG A 94 23.22 0.41 4.42
CA ARG A 94 24.28 -0.58 4.61
C ARG A 94 23.80 -1.84 5.35
N SER A 95 22.96 -1.70 6.37
CA SER A 95 22.42 -2.86 7.09
C SER A 95 21.50 -3.72 6.21
N ILE A 96 20.68 -3.10 5.35
CA ILE A 96 19.85 -3.82 4.38
C ILE A 96 20.73 -4.54 3.37
N LEU A 97 21.71 -3.85 2.77
CA LEU A 97 22.61 -4.44 1.79
C LEU A 97 23.40 -5.63 2.35
N LYS A 98 23.92 -5.50 3.57
CA LYS A 98 24.61 -6.60 4.25
C LYS A 98 23.69 -7.81 4.47
N PHE A 99 22.46 -7.57 4.91
CA PHE A 99 21.47 -8.62 5.09
C PHE A 99 21.14 -9.33 3.77
N LEU A 100 20.97 -8.58 2.68
CA LEU A 100 20.71 -9.15 1.36
C LEU A 100 21.91 -9.93 0.80
N ASP A 101 23.14 -9.46 1.03
CA ASP A 101 24.36 -10.19 0.65
C ASP A 101 24.45 -11.53 1.38
N GLU A 102 24.21 -11.56 2.69
CA GLU A 102 24.15 -12.81 3.48
C GLU A 102 23.09 -13.78 2.93
N LEU A 103 21.91 -13.28 2.54
CA LEU A 103 20.89 -14.11 1.90
C LEU A 103 21.34 -14.62 0.54
N SER A 104 21.97 -13.79 -0.29
CA SER A 104 22.43 -14.18 -1.63
C SER A 104 23.41 -15.36 -1.60
N ARG A 105 24.15 -15.51 -0.50
CA ARG A 105 25.13 -16.59 -0.28
C ARG A 105 24.51 -17.85 0.33
N THR A 106 23.39 -17.72 1.06
CA THR A 106 22.81 -18.81 1.85
C THR A 106 21.52 -19.37 1.25
N GLN A 107 20.78 -18.57 0.48
CA GLN A 107 19.53 -18.97 -0.14
C GLN A 107 19.76 -19.41 -1.58
N THR A 108 19.41 -20.66 -1.86
CA THR A 108 19.55 -21.28 -3.19
C THR A 108 18.36 -22.19 -3.43
N PHE A 109 17.86 -22.21 -4.67
CA PHE A 109 16.94 -23.23 -5.16
C PHE A 109 17.51 -23.87 -6.43
N TYR A 110 16.97 -25.02 -6.82
CA TYR A 110 17.46 -25.76 -7.99
C TYR A 110 16.41 -25.75 -9.08
N LEU A 111 16.72 -25.10 -10.20
CA LEU A 111 15.86 -25.11 -11.38
C LEU A 111 16.51 -25.98 -12.46
N ASN A 112 15.83 -27.04 -12.89
CA ASN A 112 16.34 -28.00 -13.88
C ASN A 112 17.76 -28.51 -13.52
N GLY A 113 17.98 -28.81 -12.24
CA GLY A 113 19.26 -29.28 -11.70
C GLY A 113 20.35 -28.22 -11.53
N LYS A 114 20.10 -26.95 -11.92
CA LYS A 114 21.07 -25.85 -11.77
C LYS A 114 20.77 -25.04 -10.51
N PRO A 115 21.77 -24.78 -9.64
CA PRO A 115 21.58 -23.93 -8.48
C PRO A 115 21.33 -22.47 -8.92
N LYS A 116 20.37 -21.83 -8.27
CA LYS A 116 19.99 -20.42 -8.45
C LYS A 116 19.99 -19.75 -7.08
N SER A 117 20.98 -18.90 -6.85
CA SER A 117 21.06 -18.04 -5.66
C SER A 117 20.05 -16.90 -5.76
N HIS A 118 19.53 -16.44 -4.62
CA HIS A 118 18.65 -15.28 -4.56
C HIS A 118 18.73 -14.60 -3.19
N CYS A 119 18.39 -13.31 -3.12
CA CYS A 119 18.27 -12.58 -1.86
C CYS A 119 16.82 -12.07 -1.68
N SER A 120 15.88 -13.00 -1.58
CA SER A 120 14.48 -12.67 -1.33
C SER A 120 14.25 -12.30 0.12
N ALA A 121 13.69 -11.13 0.37
CA ALA A 121 13.46 -10.61 1.72
C ALA A 121 12.17 -9.81 1.82
N SER A 122 11.62 -9.75 3.03
CA SER A 122 10.44 -8.95 3.39
C SER A 122 10.84 -7.84 4.36
N LEU A 123 10.66 -6.58 3.95
CA LEU A 123 10.84 -5.41 4.80
C LEU A 123 9.49 -5.06 5.43
N ILE A 124 9.37 -5.23 6.75
CA ILE A 124 8.08 -5.08 7.42
C ILE A 124 8.21 -4.08 8.56
N SER A 125 7.40 -3.02 8.52
CA SER A 125 7.34 -2.03 9.60
C SER A 125 5.91 -1.60 9.91
N LYS A 126 5.56 -1.65 11.20
CA LYS A 126 4.28 -1.11 11.71
C LYS A 126 4.27 0.42 11.77
N GLU A 127 5.46 1.02 11.76
CA GLU A 127 5.69 2.45 11.85
C GLU A 127 6.80 2.86 10.88
N LEU A 128 6.39 3.44 9.75
CA LEU A 128 7.31 3.85 8.71
C LEU A 128 8.33 4.90 9.20
N SER A 129 7.92 5.73 10.16
CA SER A 129 8.79 6.70 10.85
C SER A 129 10.02 6.05 11.48
N SER A 130 9.85 4.92 12.18
CA SER A 130 10.97 4.19 12.76
C SER A 130 11.89 3.61 11.67
N PHE A 131 11.30 3.11 10.57
CA PHE A 131 12.07 2.49 9.49
C PHE A 131 12.94 3.51 8.75
N PHE A 132 12.43 4.73 8.54
CA PHE A 132 13.14 5.80 7.84
C PHE A 132 13.89 6.76 8.78
N ALA A 133 14.01 6.45 10.08
CA ALA A 133 14.48 7.41 11.09
C ALA A 133 15.90 7.95 10.87
N ILE A 134 16.81 7.16 10.29
CA ILE A 134 18.24 7.51 10.21
C ILE A 134 18.57 8.27 8.92
N ASP A 135 18.18 7.72 7.77
CA ASP A 135 18.51 8.29 6.46
C ASP A 135 17.39 8.01 5.45
N PRO A 136 16.30 8.81 5.48
CA PRO A 136 15.13 8.54 4.67
C PRO A 136 15.44 8.56 3.16
N LYS A 137 16.25 9.51 2.71
CA LYS A 137 16.54 9.73 1.29
C LYS A 137 17.28 8.53 0.69
N SER A 138 18.34 8.08 1.34
CA SER A 138 19.14 6.93 0.90
C SER A 138 18.34 5.62 0.87
N LEU A 139 17.42 5.46 1.83
CA LEU A 139 16.50 4.32 1.84
C LEU A 139 15.46 4.39 0.73
N VAL A 140 14.86 5.56 0.48
CA VAL A 140 13.95 5.77 -0.65
C VAL A 140 14.63 5.39 -1.97
N GLU A 141 15.86 5.88 -2.18
CA GLU A 141 16.66 5.55 -3.37
C GLU A 141 16.94 4.04 -3.48
N LEU A 142 17.40 3.41 -2.39
CA LEU A 142 17.68 1.97 -2.35
C LEU A 142 16.43 1.13 -2.68
N LEU A 143 15.30 1.43 -2.03
CA LEU A 143 14.07 0.64 -2.19
C LEU A 143 13.44 0.83 -3.56
N THR A 144 13.60 2.02 -4.15
CA THR A 144 13.16 2.30 -5.52
C THR A 144 13.95 1.47 -6.53
N ASP A 145 15.25 1.34 -6.31
CA ASP A 145 16.17 0.56 -7.16
C ASP A 145 15.95 -0.95 -7.01
N LEU A 146 15.79 -1.44 -5.78
CA LEU A 146 15.55 -2.87 -5.50
C LEU A 146 14.11 -3.35 -5.75
N TYR A 147 13.19 -2.46 -6.12
CA TYR A 147 11.80 -2.82 -6.42
C TYR A 147 11.71 -3.77 -7.62
N ASP A 148 12.47 -3.45 -8.66
CA ASP A 148 12.56 -4.24 -9.87
C ASP A 148 13.59 -5.38 -9.61
N PRO A 149 13.20 -6.66 -9.70
CA PRO A 149 14.08 -7.77 -9.35
C PRO A 149 15.18 -8.02 -10.40
N HIS A 150 16.44 -7.71 -10.09
CA HIS A 150 17.61 -7.94 -10.94
C HIS A 150 18.23 -9.33 -10.70
N ASP A 151 18.84 -9.90 -11.74
CA ASP A 151 19.65 -11.12 -11.62
C ASP A 151 21.00 -10.85 -10.94
N GLU A 152 21.62 -9.73 -11.30
CA GLU A 152 22.81 -9.18 -10.66
C GLU A 152 22.59 -7.69 -10.43
N TRP A 153 22.78 -7.25 -9.19
CA TRP A 153 22.74 -5.84 -8.81
C TRP A 153 24.09 -5.47 -8.22
N GLU A 154 24.73 -4.44 -8.77
CA GLU A 154 26.06 -4.01 -8.38
C GLU A 154 26.03 -2.59 -7.81
N TYR A 155 26.62 -2.39 -6.63
CA TYR A 155 26.80 -1.08 -6.02
C TYR A 155 28.26 -0.84 -5.65
N LYS A 156 28.84 0.19 -6.25
CA LYS A 156 30.22 0.60 -5.98
C LYS A 156 30.25 1.59 -4.84
N THR A 157 30.95 1.26 -3.77
CA THR A 157 31.25 2.23 -2.70
C THR A 157 32.63 2.83 -2.95
N SER A 158 32.76 4.15 -2.74
CA SER A 158 33.99 4.90 -3.01
C SER A 158 35.20 4.43 -2.18
N GLU A 159 34.98 3.75 -1.05
CA GLU A 159 36.01 3.47 -0.04
C GLU A 159 36.28 1.98 0.22
N LYS A 160 35.39 1.04 -0.15
CA LYS A 160 35.46 -0.36 0.35
C LYS A 160 35.15 -1.48 -0.66
N GLY A 161 35.11 -1.17 -1.96
CA GLY A 161 34.88 -2.16 -3.02
C GLY A 161 33.43 -2.22 -3.49
N THR A 162 33.14 -3.26 -4.27
CA THR A 162 31.86 -3.47 -4.95
C THR A 162 30.98 -4.45 -4.18
N ASP A 163 29.79 -4.02 -3.74
CA ASP A 163 28.76 -4.91 -3.23
C ASP A 163 28.00 -5.52 -4.44
N LYS A 164 27.87 -6.85 -4.46
CA LYS A 164 27.10 -7.57 -5.49
C LYS A 164 25.98 -8.36 -4.83
N LEU A 165 24.75 -8.13 -5.29
CA LEU A 165 23.58 -8.91 -4.88
C LEU A 165 23.12 -9.77 -6.06
N TYR A 166 22.86 -11.04 -5.79
CA TYR A 166 22.36 -11.97 -6.81
C TYR A 166 20.89 -12.30 -6.55
N GLY A 167 20.09 -12.20 -7.61
CA GLY A 167 18.66 -12.52 -7.61
C GLY A 167 17.88 -11.77 -6.53
N ASN A 168 17.95 -10.43 -6.50
CA ASN A 168 17.14 -9.66 -5.54
C ASN A 168 15.66 -9.87 -5.83
N CYS A 169 14.86 -9.97 -4.77
CA CYS A 169 13.41 -10.08 -4.88
C CYS A 169 12.81 -9.61 -3.56
N LEU A 170 12.68 -8.29 -3.45
CA LEU A 170 12.30 -7.61 -2.22
C LEU A 170 10.78 -7.42 -2.17
N GLY A 171 10.17 -7.69 -1.02
CA GLY A 171 8.81 -7.25 -0.72
C GLY A 171 8.84 -6.22 0.41
N SER A 172 7.86 -5.32 0.46
CA SER A 172 7.65 -4.44 1.61
C SER A 172 6.20 -4.40 2.08
N LEU A 173 6.02 -4.36 3.40
CA LEU A 173 4.73 -4.15 4.04
C LEU A 173 4.88 -3.10 5.15
N PHE A 174 4.35 -1.91 4.88
CA PHE A 174 4.51 -0.76 5.75
C PHE A 174 3.16 -0.24 6.25
N ALA A 175 3.17 0.31 7.46
CA ALA A 175 2.08 1.12 7.99
C ALA A 175 2.59 2.53 8.31
N THR A 176 1.83 3.53 7.89
CA THR A 176 2.18 4.94 8.03
C THR A 176 0.93 5.82 8.17
N THR A 177 1.16 7.13 8.25
CA THR A 177 0.12 8.17 8.28
C THR A 177 0.28 9.09 7.07
N PRO A 178 -0.80 9.73 6.59
CA PRO A 178 -0.70 10.74 5.54
C PRO A 178 0.29 11.86 5.90
N GLU A 179 0.24 12.34 7.15
CA GLU A 179 1.11 13.40 7.66
C GLU A 179 2.60 13.02 7.59
N TRP A 180 2.94 11.78 7.97
CA TRP A 180 4.32 11.32 7.89
C TRP A 180 4.83 11.28 6.45
N ILE A 181 4.02 10.80 5.50
CA ILE A 181 4.34 10.79 4.07
C ILE A 181 4.66 12.22 3.60
N SER A 182 3.77 13.18 3.87
CA SER A 182 3.94 14.57 3.42
C SER A 182 5.16 15.26 4.02
N LEU A 183 5.49 14.98 5.29
CA LEU A 183 6.57 15.68 6.00
C LEU A 183 7.95 15.06 5.78
N ASN A 184 8.04 13.76 5.48
CA ASN A 184 9.31 13.02 5.53
C ASN A 184 9.76 12.44 4.18
N LEU A 185 8.85 12.30 3.21
CA LEU A 185 9.25 11.86 1.87
C LEU A 185 9.61 13.08 0.99
N PRO A 186 10.71 13.00 0.21
CA PRO A 186 11.02 14.02 -0.78
C PRO A 186 9.86 14.22 -1.76
N GLU A 187 9.66 15.45 -2.24
CA GLU A 187 8.55 15.79 -3.14
C GLU A 187 8.52 14.89 -4.39
N GLY A 188 9.68 14.62 -5.01
CA GLY A 188 9.78 13.72 -6.16
C GLY A 188 9.58 12.22 -5.85
N ALA A 189 9.55 11.83 -4.57
CA ALA A 189 9.24 10.46 -4.15
C ALA A 189 7.73 10.20 -4.03
N ILE A 190 6.95 11.26 -3.73
CA ILE A 190 5.49 11.24 -3.63
C ILE A 190 4.89 11.39 -5.02
N GLY A 191 4.09 10.41 -5.44
CA GLY A 191 3.55 10.29 -6.80
C GLY A 191 4.60 9.95 -7.87
N GLY A 192 5.88 10.16 -7.58
CA GLY A 192 7.01 9.80 -8.42
C GLY A 192 7.53 8.39 -8.16
N GLY A 193 8.85 8.21 -8.18
CA GLY A 193 9.49 6.88 -8.24
C GLY A 193 9.15 5.95 -7.07
N PHE A 194 9.01 6.46 -5.85
CA PHE A 194 8.87 5.60 -4.68
C PHE A 194 7.42 5.19 -4.42
N THR A 195 6.50 6.13 -4.16
CA THR A 195 5.13 5.76 -3.77
C THR A 195 4.34 5.14 -4.93
N SER A 196 4.70 5.38 -6.20
CA SER A 196 4.05 4.75 -7.36
C SER A 196 4.26 3.24 -7.45
N ARG A 197 5.21 2.69 -6.68
CA ARG A 197 5.50 1.26 -6.61
C ARG A 197 4.69 0.52 -5.53
N PHE A 198 4.00 1.26 -4.66
CA PHE A 198 3.24 0.68 -3.54
C PHE A 198 1.77 0.54 -3.87
N VAL A 199 1.18 -0.57 -3.45
CA VAL A 199 -0.26 -0.67 -3.22
C VAL A 199 -0.62 0.23 -2.03
N LEU A 200 -1.12 1.43 -2.31
CA LEU A 200 -1.47 2.46 -1.32
C LEU A 200 -2.91 2.24 -0.81
N LEU A 201 -3.04 1.80 0.44
CA LEU A 201 -4.35 1.46 1.01
C LEU A 201 -4.70 2.43 2.13
N SER A 202 -5.74 3.22 1.90
CA SER A 202 -6.39 4.03 2.92
C SER A 202 -7.57 3.29 3.53
N ALA A 203 -7.99 3.70 4.74
CA ALA A 203 -9.22 3.24 5.36
C ALA A 203 -9.94 4.43 6.00
N ASP A 204 -11.27 4.34 6.02
CA ASP A 204 -12.21 5.35 6.51
C ASP A 204 -13.07 4.84 7.67
N ALA A 205 -13.16 3.51 7.86
CA ALA A 205 -13.88 2.88 8.95
C ALA A 205 -13.16 1.62 9.47
N ARG A 206 -13.45 1.25 10.72
CA ARG A 206 -13.11 -0.10 11.25
C ARG A 206 -14.03 -1.14 10.60
N TYR A 207 -13.59 -2.40 10.53
CA TYR A 207 -14.44 -3.48 10.01
C TYR A 207 -15.64 -3.73 10.92
N LYS A 208 -15.37 -3.97 12.20
CA LYS A 208 -16.37 -4.11 13.27
C LYS A 208 -15.77 -3.73 14.61
N SER A 209 -16.60 -3.57 15.63
CA SER A 209 -16.12 -3.37 17.01
C SER A 209 -16.01 -4.74 17.69
N VAL A 210 -14.80 -5.04 18.18
CA VAL A 210 -14.52 -6.27 18.94
C VAL A 210 -13.78 -5.84 20.21
N PRO A 211 -14.50 -5.47 21.28
CA PRO A 211 -13.88 -4.94 22.50
C PRO A 211 -12.93 -5.93 23.18
N ILE A 212 -13.31 -7.21 23.17
CA ILE A 212 -12.53 -8.33 23.71
C ILE A 212 -12.44 -9.39 22.61
N PRO A 213 -11.33 -9.43 21.84
CA PRO A 213 -11.13 -10.48 20.85
C PRO A 213 -11.05 -11.86 21.50
N PRO A 214 -11.62 -12.91 20.89
CA PRO A 214 -11.42 -14.27 21.34
C PRO A 214 -9.96 -14.71 21.15
N GLN A 215 -9.60 -15.84 21.76
CA GLN A 215 -8.31 -16.47 21.46
C GLN A 215 -8.25 -16.85 19.97
N PRO A 216 -7.09 -16.67 19.31
CA PRO A 216 -6.93 -17.07 17.91
C PRO A 216 -7.14 -18.57 17.74
N ASP A 217 -7.71 -18.95 16.59
CA ASP A 217 -7.80 -20.37 16.22
C ASP A 217 -6.43 -20.88 15.77
N GLU A 218 -5.74 -21.57 16.68
CA GLU A 218 -4.41 -22.16 16.44
C GLU A 218 -4.42 -23.21 15.31
N SER A 219 -5.56 -23.87 15.06
CA SER A 219 -5.67 -24.86 13.98
C SER A 219 -5.69 -24.19 12.59
N LEU A 220 -6.39 -23.05 12.48
CA LEU A 220 -6.35 -22.22 11.27
C LEU A 220 -4.97 -21.59 11.08
N TYR A 221 -4.35 -21.10 12.15
CA TYR A 221 -2.99 -20.56 12.08
C TYR A 221 -1.98 -21.59 11.57
N ALA A 222 -2.00 -22.81 12.13
CA ALA A 222 -1.14 -23.91 11.69
C ALA A 222 -1.41 -24.33 10.23
N SER A 223 -2.65 -24.20 9.77
CA SER A 223 -3.02 -24.46 8.36
C SER A 223 -2.45 -23.39 7.43
N LEU A 224 -2.61 -22.11 7.78
CA LEU A 224 -2.05 -20.98 7.03
C LEU A 224 -0.52 -21.07 6.94
N LEU A 225 0.14 -21.41 8.05
CA LEU A 225 1.59 -21.57 8.12
C LEU A 225 2.08 -22.73 7.23
N SER A 226 1.44 -23.90 7.33
CA SER A 226 1.75 -25.07 6.50
C SER A 226 1.62 -24.76 5.01
N ASP A 227 0.62 -23.98 4.63
CA ASP A 227 0.38 -23.60 3.24
C ASP A 227 1.41 -22.59 2.72
N LEU A 228 1.90 -21.66 3.56
CA LEU A 228 3.01 -20.77 3.16
C LEU A 228 4.32 -21.54 2.95
N HIS A 229 4.58 -22.57 3.76
CA HIS A 229 5.70 -23.49 3.51
C HIS A 229 5.55 -24.19 2.17
N HIS A 230 4.34 -24.72 1.88
CA HIS A 230 4.03 -25.36 0.60
C HIS A 230 4.23 -24.42 -0.60
N ILE A 231 3.66 -23.20 -0.54
CA ILE A 231 3.83 -22.17 -1.58
C ILE A 231 5.33 -21.88 -1.82
N GLY A 232 6.14 -21.84 -0.75
CA GLY A 232 7.58 -21.61 -0.88
C GLY A 232 8.40 -22.75 -1.49
N MET A 233 7.78 -23.90 -1.75
CA MET A 233 8.37 -25.02 -2.48
C MET A 233 8.03 -24.99 -3.98
N LEU A 234 7.03 -24.20 -4.39
CA LEU A 234 6.66 -24.05 -5.79
C LEU A 234 7.78 -23.38 -6.57
N GLN A 235 8.01 -23.88 -7.78
CA GLN A 235 9.08 -23.43 -8.67
C GLN A 235 8.61 -23.48 -10.11
N GLY A 236 8.90 -22.45 -10.89
CA GLY A 236 8.69 -22.46 -12.33
C GLY A 236 8.07 -21.20 -12.92
N GLU A 237 7.77 -21.31 -14.20
CA GLU A 237 7.24 -20.23 -15.02
C GLU A 237 5.71 -20.19 -14.94
N PHE A 238 5.18 -19.00 -14.67
CA PHE A 238 3.80 -18.68 -14.98
C PHE A 238 3.61 -18.59 -16.48
N ILE A 239 2.56 -19.26 -16.96
CA ILE A 239 2.13 -19.20 -18.35
C ILE A 239 0.78 -18.52 -18.47
N TRP A 240 0.52 -17.96 -19.65
CA TRP A 240 -0.75 -17.35 -19.97
C TRP A 240 -1.74 -18.39 -20.50
N GLU A 241 -2.96 -18.36 -19.97
CA GLU A 241 -4.12 -18.88 -20.69
C GLU A 241 -4.60 -17.84 -21.73
N PRO A 242 -5.11 -18.24 -22.91
CA PRO A 242 -5.55 -17.30 -23.93
C PRO A 242 -6.51 -16.21 -23.44
N GLY A 243 -7.52 -16.57 -22.65
CA GLY A 243 -8.51 -15.62 -22.10
C GLY A 243 -7.90 -14.62 -21.12
N GLY A 244 -6.98 -15.08 -20.26
CA GLY A 244 -6.25 -14.21 -19.34
C GLY A 244 -5.38 -13.19 -20.06
N LYS A 245 -4.68 -13.63 -21.11
CA LYS A 245 -3.83 -12.76 -21.93
C LYS A 245 -4.64 -11.68 -22.66
N GLN A 246 -5.72 -12.08 -23.33
CA GLN A 246 -6.59 -11.14 -24.05
C GLN A 246 -7.20 -10.09 -23.10
N LEU A 247 -7.64 -10.51 -21.92
CA LEU A 247 -8.18 -9.59 -20.91
C LEU A 247 -7.12 -8.60 -20.42
N TYR A 248 -5.89 -9.06 -20.19
CA TYR A 248 -4.77 -8.20 -19.82
C TYR A 248 -4.46 -7.15 -20.89
N GLU A 249 -4.31 -7.58 -22.15
CA GLU A 249 -4.00 -6.69 -23.28
C GLU A 249 -5.07 -5.61 -23.44
N THR A 250 -6.34 -6.02 -23.43
CA THR A 250 -7.49 -5.10 -23.53
C THR A 250 -7.49 -4.06 -22.41
N TRP A 251 -7.24 -4.48 -21.17
CA TRP A 251 -7.19 -3.56 -20.04
C TRP A 251 -5.97 -2.62 -20.09
N TYR A 252 -4.80 -3.15 -20.44
CA TYR A 252 -3.55 -2.39 -20.52
C TYR A 252 -3.64 -1.23 -21.51
N GLU A 253 -4.29 -1.43 -22.66
CA GLU A 253 -4.51 -0.40 -23.68
C GLU A 253 -5.35 0.78 -23.18
N THR A 254 -6.11 0.62 -22.10
CA THR A 254 -6.91 1.71 -21.50
C THR A 254 -6.08 2.66 -20.63
N LEU A 255 -4.89 2.24 -20.17
CA LEU A 255 -4.10 2.98 -19.19
C LEU A 255 -3.64 4.36 -19.69
N PRO A 256 -3.19 4.56 -20.95
CA PRO A 256 -2.81 5.88 -21.44
C PRO A 256 -3.96 6.89 -21.40
N GLN A 257 -5.19 6.45 -21.74
CA GLN A 257 -6.36 7.32 -21.66
C GLN A 257 -6.72 7.62 -20.20
N LYS A 258 -6.63 6.62 -19.32
CA LYS A 258 -6.84 6.79 -17.88
C LYS A 258 -5.91 7.82 -17.25
N ILE A 259 -4.64 7.87 -17.67
CA ILE A 259 -3.69 8.90 -17.23
C ILE A 259 -4.20 10.29 -17.61
N LYS A 260 -4.65 10.48 -18.86
CA LYS A 260 -5.19 11.77 -19.35
C LYS A 260 -6.45 12.19 -18.60
N ASP A 261 -7.31 11.22 -18.27
CA ASP A 261 -8.58 11.48 -17.57
C ASP A 261 -8.37 11.73 -16.06
N THR A 262 -7.22 11.35 -15.51
CA THR A 262 -6.91 11.51 -14.09
C THR A 262 -6.38 12.91 -13.81
N ARG A 263 -7.18 13.72 -13.10
CA ARG A 263 -6.83 15.10 -12.72
C ARG A 263 -5.67 15.19 -11.71
N ASP A 264 -5.52 14.18 -10.85
CA ASP A 264 -4.46 14.15 -9.84
C ASP A 264 -3.15 13.66 -10.47
N GLU A 265 -2.27 14.59 -10.85
CA GLU A 265 -0.97 14.30 -11.48
C GLU A 265 -0.09 13.37 -10.63
N ARG A 266 -0.26 13.35 -9.31
CA ARG A 266 0.49 12.47 -8.41
C ARG A 266 0.17 10.99 -8.66
N LEU A 267 -0.97 10.68 -9.27
CA LEU A 267 -1.35 9.32 -9.62
C LEU A 267 -0.84 8.88 -10.98
N HIS A 268 -0.35 9.78 -11.85
CA HIS A 268 0.09 9.41 -13.20
C HIS A 268 1.22 8.37 -13.17
N GLY A 269 2.21 8.58 -12.31
CA GLY A 269 3.31 7.64 -12.11
C GLY A 269 2.87 6.28 -11.56
N TYR A 270 1.81 6.26 -10.74
CA TYR A 270 1.19 5.05 -10.19
C TYR A 270 0.40 4.30 -11.27
N ILE A 271 -0.43 5.00 -12.05
CA ILE A 271 -1.20 4.40 -13.17
C ILE A 271 -0.25 3.80 -14.21
N ALA A 272 0.86 4.46 -14.54
CA ALA A 272 1.86 3.92 -15.46
C ALA A 272 2.44 2.56 -14.99
N ARG A 273 2.49 2.31 -13.68
CA ARG A 273 3.05 1.09 -13.07
C ARG A 273 2.00 0.08 -12.61
N ILE A 274 0.72 0.43 -12.69
CA ILE A 274 -0.37 -0.38 -12.14
C ILE A 274 -0.45 -1.77 -12.79
N HIS A 275 -0.01 -1.90 -14.06
CA HIS A 275 0.06 -3.16 -14.77
C HIS A 275 0.99 -4.18 -14.08
N ALA A 276 2.17 -3.74 -13.63
CA ALA A 276 3.11 -4.61 -12.91
C ALA A 276 2.50 -5.04 -11.57
N ILE A 277 1.89 -4.12 -10.83
CA ILE A 277 1.19 -4.43 -9.57
C ILE A 277 0.06 -5.44 -9.80
N MET A 278 -0.70 -5.27 -10.89
CA MET A 278 -1.79 -6.17 -11.28
C MET A 278 -1.27 -7.58 -11.56
N LEU A 279 -0.22 -7.73 -12.39
CA LEU A 279 0.37 -9.04 -12.71
C LEU A 279 0.89 -9.76 -11.46
N LYS A 280 1.60 -9.03 -10.59
CA LYS A 280 2.07 -9.55 -9.30
C LYS A 280 0.91 -10.00 -8.40
N THR A 281 -0.19 -9.24 -8.41
CA THR A 281 -1.42 -9.56 -7.68
C THR A 281 -2.08 -10.83 -8.24
N ALA A 282 -2.17 -10.96 -9.57
CA ALA A 282 -2.74 -12.13 -10.24
C ALA A 282 -1.96 -13.41 -9.90
N MET A 283 -0.62 -13.34 -9.90
CA MET A 283 0.24 -14.46 -9.47
C MET A 283 -0.07 -14.85 -8.01
N CYS A 284 -0.13 -13.88 -7.09
CA CYS A 284 -0.45 -14.16 -5.69
C CYS A 284 -1.86 -14.74 -5.50
N LEU A 285 -2.84 -14.28 -6.27
CA LEU A 285 -4.20 -14.85 -6.26
C LEU A 285 -4.19 -16.31 -6.69
N ARG A 286 -3.47 -16.66 -7.76
CA ARG A 286 -3.35 -18.06 -8.22
C ARG A 286 -2.76 -18.95 -7.12
N LEU A 287 -1.62 -18.53 -6.58
CA LEU A 287 -0.88 -19.27 -5.54
C LEU A 287 -1.69 -19.46 -4.25
N SER A 288 -2.72 -18.63 -4.02
CA SER A 288 -3.58 -18.75 -2.84
C SER A 288 -4.40 -20.05 -2.82
N TYR A 289 -4.69 -20.67 -3.97
CA TYR A 289 -5.57 -21.85 -4.02
C TYR A 289 -5.10 -22.95 -4.98
N SER A 290 -4.12 -22.70 -5.85
CA SER A 290 -3.63 -23.66 -6.83
C SER A 290 -2.10 -23.66 -6.86
N ASP A 291 -1.54 -24.79 -7.24
CA ASP A 291 -0.11 -24.98 -7.47
C ASP A 291 0.25 -24.79 -8.94
N ASP A 292 -0.75 -24.71 -9.83
CA ASP A 292 -0.52 -24.47 -11.25
C ASP A 292 -0.12 -23.01 -11.46
N LEU A 293 0.96 -22.81 -12.20
CA LEU A 293 1.50 -21.51 -12.54
C LEU A 293 0.83 -21.02 -13.83
N ILE A 294 -0.49 -20.77 -13.77
CA ILE A 294 -1.30 -20.34 -14.92
C ILE A 294 -2.03 -19.04 -14.57
N LEU A 295 -1.94 -18.05 -15.44
CA LEU A 295 -2.73 -16.82 -15.37
C LEU A 295 -3.93 -16.91 -16.31
N GLY A 296 -5.07 -17.29 -15.73
CA GLY A 296 -6.36 -17.37 -16.41
C GLY A 296 -7.18 -16.08 -16.32
N GLU A 297 -8.32 -16.07 -17.00
CA GLU A 297 -9.26 -14.93 -17.02
C GLU A 297 -9.73 -14.57 -15.60
N LYS A 298 -9.95 -15.57 -14.75
CA LYS A 298 -10.36 -15.40 -13.35
C LYS A 298 -9.34 -14.61 -12.53
N GLU A 299 -8.06 -14.95 -12.64
CA GLU A 299 -6.98 -14.34 -11.86
C GLU A 299 -6.73 -12.92 -12.32
N VAL A 300 -6.63 -12.73 -13.64
CA VAL A 300 -6.40 -11.43 -14.28
C VAL A 300 -7.57 -10.49 -14.01
N GLY A 301 -8.81 -10.94 -14.23
CA GLY A 301 -10.00 -10.13 -13.99
C GLY A 301 -10.18 -9.75 -12.51
N SER A 302 -9.84 -10.65 -11.59
CA SER A 302 -9.87 -10.35 -10.15
C SER A 302 -8.77 -9.37 -9.75
N ALA A 303 -7.56 -9.53 -10.27
CA ALA A 303 -6.45 -8.62 -10.02
C ALA A 303 -6.74 -7.22 -10.56
N ILE A 304 -7.30 -7.09 -11.77
CA ILE A 304 -7.75 -5.81 -12.35
C ILE A 304 -8.72 -5.12 -11.40
N ARG A 305 -9.80 -5.80 -10.97
CA ARG A 305 -10.79 -5.21 -10.04
C ARG A 305 -10.15 -4.74 -8.74
N LEU A 306 -9.18 -5.49 -8.20
CA LEU A 306 -8.48 -5.14 -6.98
C LEU A 306 -7.61 -3.89 -7.16
N VAL A 307 -6.77 -3.82 -8.19
CA VAL A 307 -5.88 -2.67 -8.38
C VAL A 307 -6.65 -1.40 -8.75
N GLU A 308 -7.75 -1.52 -9.48
CA GLU A 308 -8.66 -0.40 -9.80
C GLU A 308 -9.36 0.13 -8.54
N SER A 309 -9.79 -0.77 -7.64
CA SER A 309 -10.31 -0.42 -6.32
C SER A 309 -9.28 0.34 -5.48
N VAL A 310 -8.01 -0.03 -5.56
CA VAL A 310 -6.93 0.67 -4.87
C VAL A 310 -6.69 2.03 -5.49
N LEU A 311 -6.62 2.12 -6.82
CA LEU A 311 -6.42 3.38 -7.55
C LEU A 311 -7.50 4.41 -7.19
N ALA A 312 -8.77 3.99 -7.13
CA ALA A 312 -9.88 4.86 -6.77
C ALA A 312 -9.74 5.53 -5.39
N ASN A 313 -8.98 4.91 -4.47
CA ASN A 313 -8.76 5.39 -3.10
C ASN A 313 -7.34 5.91 -2.84
N ALA A 314 -6.46 5.86 -3.86
CA ALA A 314 -5.04 6.21 -3.72
C ALA A 314 -4.83 7.70 -3.44
N SER A 315 -5.65 8.59 -4.02
CA SER A 315 -5.58 10.04 -3.73
C SER A 315 -5.81 10.33 -2.24
N THR A 316 -6.69 9.57 -1.57
CA THR A 316 -6.93 9.70 -0.12
C THR A 316 -5.70 9.31 0.69
N ALA A 317 -4.94 8.31 0.25
CA ALA A 317 -3.69 7.94 0.92
C ALA A 317 -2.62 9.04 0.79
N LEU A 318 -2.71 9.87 -0.27
CA LEU A 318 -1.79 10.97 -0.55
C LEU A 318 -2.37 12.37 -0.17
N SER A 319 -3.55 12.43 0.45
CA SER A 319 -4.33 13.68 0.57
C SER A 319 -3.71 14.74 1.48
N ALA A 320 -2.78 14.36 2.35
CA ALA A 320 -2.06 15.31 3.20
C ALA A 320 -1.17 16.31 2.43
N GLN A 321 -1.06 16.18 1.11
CA GLN A 321 -0.53 17.21 0.23
C GLN A 321 -1.69 17.97 -0.45
N GLY A 322 -2.20 18.99 0.23
CA GLY A 322 -2.61 20.19 -0.48
C GLY A 322 -1.33 21.01 -0.73
N ARG A 323 -1.06 21.43 -1.97
CA ARG A 323 0.04 22.38 -2.30
C ARG A 323 -0.10 23.73 -1.54
N ASN A 324 -1.17 23.91 -0.78
CA ASN A 324 -1.40 25.02 0.13
C ASN A 324 -0.92 24.63 1.55
N PRO A 325 -0.02 25.40 2.20
CA PRO A 325 0.35 25.22 3.61
C PRO A 325 -0.86 25.08 4.56
N SER A 326 -1.98 25.71 4.20
CA SER A 326 -3.24 25.66 4.93
C SER A 326 -4.14 24.47 4.56
N GLY A 327 -3.71 23.55 3.67
CA GLY A 327 -4.54 22.47 3.13
C GLY A 327 -4.98 21.45 4.17
N LEU A 328 -4.08 21.07 5.08
CA LEU A 328 -4.41 20.19 6.22
C LEU A 328 -5.42 20.85 7.17
N ASP A 329 -5.28 22.16 7.41
CA ASP A 329 -6.18 22.89 8.28
C ASP A 329 -7.52 23.18 7.60
N MET A 330 -7.52 23.37 6.28
CA MET A 330 -8.75 23.45 5.47
C MET A 330 -9.55 22.15 5.54
N GLU A 331 -8.91 20.99 5.40
CA GLU A 331 -9.59 19.69 5.53
C GLU A 331 -10.17 19.50 6.95
N LYS A 332 -9.41 19.83 7.99
CA LYS A 332 -9.90 19.81 9.38
C LYS A 332 -11.12 20.72 9.57
N VAL A 333 -11.06 21.96 9.06
CA VAL A 333 -12.18 22.91 9.13
C VAL A 333 -13.39 22.37 8.36
N MET A 334 -13.20 21.82 7.15
CA MET A 334 -14.30 21.18 6.40
C MET A 334 -14.96 20.03 7.18
N VAL A 335 -14.19 19.17 7.84
CA VAL A 335 -14.74 18.09 8.68
C VAL A 335 -15.54 18.64 9.85
N GLN A 336 -15.05 19.70 10.51
CA GLN A 336 -15.76 20.37 11.59
C GLN A 336 -17.08 20.99 11.08
N LEU A 337 -17.04 21.70 9.95
CA LEU A 337 -18.25 22.29 9.34
C LEU A 337 -19.27 21.22 8.93
N ARG A 338 -18.81 20.10 8.36
CA ARG A 338 -19.67 18.94 8.04
C ARG A 338 -20.34 18.35 9.28
N THR A 339 -19.64 18.36 10.41
CA THR A 339 -20.11 17.80 11.69
C THR A 339 -21.11 18.74 12.36
N PHE A 340 -20.75 20.00 12.52
CA PHE A 340 -21.58 20.99 13.23
C PHE A 340 -22.74 21.53 12.39
N LYS A 341 -22.65 21.48 11.05
CA LYS A 341 -23.59 22.04 10.06
C LYS A 341 -23.75 23.56 10.10
N LYS A 342 -23.82 24.17 11.28
CA LYS A 342 -23.86 25.61 11.52
C LYS A 342 -23.03 25.92 12.77
N ILE A 343 -22.07 26.84 12.67
CA ILE A 343 -21.18 27.19 13.79
C ILE A 343 -20.84 28.69 13.79
N PRO A 344 -20.91 29.39 14.94
CA PRO A 344 -20.39 30.75 15.05
C PRO A 344 -18.89 30.81 14.81
N PHE A 345 -18.41 31.86 14.14
CA PHE A 345 -16.98 32.05 13.87
C PHE A 345 -16.14 32.04 15.15
N LYS A 346 -16.66 32.63 16.24
CA LYS A 346 -15.99 32.63 17.55
C LYS A 346 -15.73 31.22 18.08
N ASP A 347 -16.68 30.31 17.90
CA ASP A 347 -16.58 28.93 18.36
C ASP A 347 -15.65 28.12 17.47
N LEU A 348 -15.74 28.31 16.15
CA LEU A 348 -14.81 27.69 15.20
C LEU A 348 -13.36 28.14 15.46
N MET A 349 -13.14 29.43 15.74
CA MET A 349 -11.83 29.97 16.13
C MET A 349 -11.36 29.37 17.45
N ARG A 350 -12.24 29.24 18.45
CA ARG A 350 -11.91 28.62 19.74
C ARG A 350 -11.49 27.16 19.60
N ILE A 351 -12.04 26.41 18.64
CA ILE A 351 -11.63 25.03 18.38
C ILE A 351 -10.23 24.97 17.73
N ASN A 352 -9.89 25.95 16.88
CA ASN A 352 -8.68 25.90 16.06
C ASN A 352 -7.53 26.82 16.53
N TYR A 353 -7.70 27.55 17.64
CA TYR A 353 -6.79 28.63 18.08
C TYR A 353 -5.31 28.25 18.24
N ARG A 354 -5.00 26.96 18.42
CA ARG A 354 -3.62 26.45 18.53
C ARG A 354 -2.93 26.24 17.18
N ASN A 355 -3.72 26.05 16.11
CA ASN A 355 -3.23 25.64 14.80
C ASN A 355 -3.37 26.78 13.78
N THR A 356 -4.38 27.64 13.91
CA THR A 356 -4.63 28.73 12.96
C THR A 356 -4.80 30.08 13.67
N SER A 357 -4.26 31.12 13.05
CA SER A 357 -4.58 32.52 13.38
C SER A 357 -5.94 32.92 12.78
N LYS A 358 -6.51 34.04 13.24
CA LYS A 358 -7.75 34.59 12.66
C LYS A 358 -7.62 34.79 11.15
N MET A 359 -6.50 35.36 10.71
CA MET A 359 -6.23 35.65 9.29
C MET A 359 -6.19 34.36 8.46
N GLN A 360 -5.49 33.33 8.95
CA GLN A 360 -5.44 32.03 8.27
C GLN A 360 -6.81 31.34 8.24
N LEU A 361 -7.60 31.43 9.33
CA LEU A 361 -8.94 30.86 9.36
C LEU A 361 -9.89 31.57 8.39
N ASP A 362 -9.77 32.89 8.25
CA ASP A 362 -10.51 33.68 7.27
C ASP A 362 -10.14 33.28 5.83
N GLU A 363 -8.85 33.11 5.52
CA GLU A 363 -8.38 32.61 4.23
C GLU A 363 -8.90 31.18 3.92
N ILE A 364 -8.87 30.30 4.93
CA ILE A 364 -9.42 28.94 4.81
C ILE A 364 -10.92 28.99 4.49
N LEU A 365 -11.70 29.78 5.24
CA LEU A 365 -13.14 29.89 5.02
C LEU A 365 -13.47 30.48 3.66
N ALA A 366 -12.74 31.50 3.21
CA ALA A 366 -12.90 32.06 1.87
C ALA A 366 -12.63 31.00 0.78
N GLY A 367 -11.61 30.14 0.97
CA GLY A 367 -11.36 29.02 0.08
C GLY A 367 -12.50 27.99 0.06
N ILE A 368 -13.05 27.62 1.21
CA ILE A 368 -14.16 26.67 1.33
C ILE A 368 -15.47 27.24 0.75
N GLU A 369 -15.72 28.53 0.95
CA GLU A 369 -16.85 29.26 0.37
C GLU A 369 -16.73 29.38 -1.15
N ALA A 370 -15.52 29.66 -1.67
CA ALA A 370 -15.25 29.66 -3.10
C ALA A 370 -15.44 28.27 -3.76
N MET A 371 -15.23 27.18 -3.00
CA MET A 371 -15.57 25.82 -3.43
C MET A 371 -17.08 25.51 -3.36
N GLY A 372 -17.90 26.44 -2.84
CA GLY A 372 -19.35 26.28 -2.69
C GLY A 372 -19.75 25.34 -1.55
N HIS A 373 -18.86 25.07 -0.60
CA HIS A 373 -19.09 24.11 0.48
C HIS A 373 -19.66 24.73 1.76
N CYS A 374 -19.41 26.01 1.97
CA CYS A 374 -20.00 26.78 3.07
C CYS A 374 -20.42 28.17 2.63
N GLN A 375 -21.18 28.84 3.48
CA GLN A 375 -21.52 30.24 3.38
C GLN A 375 -21.22 30.93 4.70
N VAL A 376 -20.61 32.12 4.66
CA VAL A 376 -20.36 32.95 5.84
C VAL A 376 -21.42 34.04 5.91
N GLU A 377 -22.34 33.90 6.85
CA GLU A 377 -23.33 34.94 7.15
C GLU A 377 -22.78 35.89 8.21
N THR A 378 -22.99 37.20 8.01
CA THR A 378 -22.66 38.22 9.01
C THR A 378 -23.93 38.92 9.44
N ASP A 379 -24.21 38.90 10.75
CA ASP A 379 -25.34 39.63 11.32
C ASP A 379 -25.08 41.15 11.22
N THR A 380 -26.02 41.89 10.63
CA THR A 380 -25.84 43.32 10.32
C THR A 380 -25.82 44.23 11.55
N TYR A 381 -26.29 43.75 12.71
CA TYR A 381 -26.39 44.54 13.94
C TYR A 381 -25.28 44.21 14.93
N THR A 382 -24.95 42.93 15.06
CA THR A 382 -23.96 42.43 16.04
C THR A 382 -22.59 42.20 15.42
N LEU A 383 -22.49 42.20 14.08
CA LEU A 383 -21.29 41.83 13.31
C LEU A 383 -20.79 40.42 13.62
N GLU A 384 -21.62 39.57 14.26
CA GLU A 384 -21.27 38.18 14.51
C GLU A 384 -21.33 37.39 13.20
N ARG A 385 -20.27 36.62 12.95
CA ARG A 385 -20.17 35.76 11.78
C ARG A 385 -20.62 34.34 12.13
N THR A 386 -21.45 33.76 11.28
CA THR A 386 -21.90 32.36 11.38
C THR A 386 -21.58 31.63 10.09
N ILE A 387 -20.95 30.46 10.20
CA ILE A 387 -20.60 29.62 9.06
C ILE A 387 -21.65 28.52 8.93
N ILE A 388 -22.24 28.40 7.74
CA ILE A 388 -23.24 27.38 7.40
C ILE A 388 -22.64 26.43 6.36
N TRP A 389 -22.68 25.14 6.64
CA TRP A 389 -22.29 24.09 5.69
C TRP A 389 -23.41 23.84 4.68
N LEU A 390 -23.12 23.96 3.40
CA LEU A 390 -24.10 23.83 2.32
C LEU A 390 -24.23 22.40 1.76
N GLY A 391 -23.27 21.52 2.06
CA GLY A 391 -23.16 20.20 1.42
C GLY A 391 -22.35 20.28 0.14
N GLY A 392 -21.45 19.31 -0.08
CA GLY A 392 -20.75 19.21 -1.35
C GLY A 392 -21.71 18.77 -2.44
N ALA A 393 -21.64 19.42 -3.61
CA ALA A 393 -22.06 18.82 -4.87
C ALA A 393 -21.09 17.66 -5.20
N ASP A 394 -21.16 16.57 -4.42
CA ASP A 394 -20.57 15.31 -4.85
C ASP A 394 -21.39 14.87 -6.07
N GLY A 395 -20.73 14.76 -7.22
CA GLY A 395 -21.34 14.45 -8.51
C GLY A 395 -22.13 13.15 -8.53
N LYS A 396 -23.36 13.17 -8.02
CA LYS A 396 -24.45 12.28 -8.38
C LYS A 396 -25.59 13.14 -8.89
N GLY A 397 -25.73 13.13 -10.21
CA GLY A 397 -26.84 13.74 -10.92
C GLY A 397 -28.16 13.30 -10.30
N GLY A 398 -28.91 14.28 -9.82
CA GLY A 398 -30.31 14.14 -9.44
C GLY A 398 -31.03 15.35 -10.00
N VAL A 399 -31.40 15.26 -11.29
CA VAL A 399 -32.35 16.18 -11.91
C VAL A 399 -33.59 16.22 -11.01
N ARG A 400 -33.90 17.41 -10.48
CA ARG A 400 -35.21 17.69 -9.90
C ARG A 400 -35.80 18.92 -10.60
N ARG A 401 -36.68 18.57 -11.55
CA ARG A 401 -37.74 19.31 -12.24
C ARG A 401 -37.34 20.50 -13.08
#